data_AF-J8DLG3-F1
#
_entry.id   AF-J8DLG3-F1
#
_cell.length_a   1.000
_cell.length_b   1.000
_cell.length_c   1.000
_cell.angle_alpha   90.00
_cell.angle_beta   90.00
_cell.angle_gamma   90.00
#
_symmetry.space_group_name_H-M   'P 1'
#
loop_
_entity.id
_entity.type
_entity.pdbx_description
1 polymer ?
#
loop_
_entity_poly.entity_id
_entity_poly.type
_entity_poly.pdbx_seq_one_letter_code
_entity_poly.pdbx_strand_id
1 'polypeptide(L)'
;MYRFLGYSFLMFLASVFSFFILRGPNTNLTLIIVILSILSLLGIIFAIASKNWLFGIVGTVLNGVILVFVYFLLLARGIGG
;
A
#
# COMPACT_ATOMS: atom_id res chain seq x y z
N MET A 1 5.39 -22.20 0.81
CA MET A 1 6.05 -21.09 0.08
C MET A 1 5.08 -20.07 -0.51
N TYR A 2 3.81 -20.43 -0.82
CA TYR A 2 2.80 -19.52 -1.38
C TYR A 2 2.10 -18.59 -0.36
N ARG A 3 2.22 -18.89 0.95
CA ARG A 3 1.52 -18.14 2.02
C ARG A 3 1.95 -16.67 2.08
N PHE A 4 3.23 -16.37 1.92
CA PHE A 4 3.75 -14.99 1.95
C PHE A 4 3.31 -14.14 0.74
N LEU A 5 3.17 -14.76 -0.44
CA LEU A 5 2.55 -14.09 -1.59
C LEU A 5 1.09 -13.72 -1.28
N GLY A 6 0.34 -14.66 -0.71
CA GLY A 6 -1.04 -14.41 -0.28
C GLY A 6 -1.14 -13.19 0.65
N TYR A 7 -0.25 -13.07 1.64
CA TYR A 7 -0.24 -11.93 2.54
C TYR A 7 0.12 -10.60 1.84
N SER A 8 1.13 -10.58 0.96
CA SER A 8 1.49 -9.37 0.20
C SER A 8 0.35 -8.91 -0.71
N PHE A 9 -0.33 -9.86 -1.36
CA PHE A 9 -1.50 -9.57 -2.21
C PHE A 9 -2.71 -9.11 -1.38
N LEU A 10 -2.94 -9.72 -0.22
CA LEU A 10 -3.97 -9.27 0.73
C LEU A 10 -3.71 -7.84 1.22
N MET A 11 -2.46 -7.48 1.52
CA MET A 11 -2.10 -6.11 1.91
C MET A 11 -2.35 -5.10 0.79
N PHE A 12 -2.06 -5.48 -0.47
CA PHE A 12 -2.40 -4.66 -1.62
C PHE A 12 -3.93 -4.47 -1.74
N LEU A 13 -4.70 -5.55 -1.67
CA LEU A 13 -6.15 -5.50 -1.78
C LEU A 13 -6.79 -4.68 -0.65
N ALA A 14 -6.32 -4.89 0.58
CA ALA A 14 -6.74 -4.12 1.74
C ALA A 14 -6.45 -2.62 1.56
N SER A 15 -5.30 -2.27 0.97
CA SER A 15 -4.96 -0.86 0.67
C SER A 15 -5.94 -0.24 -0.31
N VAL A 16 -6.30 -0.96 -1.37
CA VAL A 16 -7.29 -0.51 -2.36
C VAL A 16 -8.64 -0.30 -1.69
N PHE A 17 -9.13 -1.26 -0.91
CA PHE A 17 -10.40 -1.12 -0.19
C PHE A 17 -10.37 0.01 0.84
N SER A 18 -9.29 0.14 1.62
CA SER A 18 -9.12 1.22 2.59
C SER A 18 -9.19 2.59 1.92
N PHE A 19 -8.61 2.76 0.73
CA PHE A 19 -8.71 4.02 -0.01
C PHE A 19 -10.16 4.38 -0.36
N PHE A 20 -10.93 3.43 -0.89
CA PHE A 20 -12.34 3.67 -1.24
C PHE A 20 -13.23 3.92 -0.03
N ILE A 21 -13.01 3.21 1.08
CA ILE A 21 -13.80 3.35 2.31
C ILE A 21 -13.50 4.70 2.98
N LEU A 22 -12.22 5.06 3.05
CA LEU A 22 -11.81 6.27 3.75
C LEU A 22 -12.10 7.52 2.91
N ARG A 23 -12.17 7.45 1.58
CA ARG A 23 -12.50 8.61 0.74
C ARG A 23 -13.90 9.17 1.07
N GLY A 24 -13.96 10.45 1.44
CA GLY A 24 -15.21 11.13 1.78
C GLY A 24 -15.03 12.63 1.99
N PRO A 25 -16.14 13.38 2.09
CA PRO A 25 -16.14 14.85 2.15
C PRO A 25 -15.48 15.43 3.42
N ASN A 26 -15.39 14.65 4.50
CA ASN A 26 -14.77 15.06 5.78
C ASN A 26 -13.53 14.21 6.11
N THR A 27 -12.87 13.64 5.11
CA THR A 27 -11.80 12.69 5.38
C THR A 27 -10.48 13.36 5.71
N ASN A 28 -9.85 12.89 6.78
CA ASN A 28 -8.48 13.23 7.11
C ASN A 28 -7.49 12.55 6.15
N LEU A 29 -6.94 13.32 5.21
CA LEU A 29 -5.91 12.86 4.27
C LEU A 29 -4.69 12.25 4.97
N THR A 30 -4.32 12.77 6.14
CA THR A 30 -3.21 12.23 6.95
C THR A 30 -3.48 10.78 7.36
N LEU A 31 -4.73 10.48 7.73
CA LEU A 31 -5.15 9.15 8.16
C LEU A 31 -5.07 8.16 6.98
N ILE A 32 -5.54 8.57 5.79
CA ILE A 32 -5.40 7.79 4.56
C ILE A 32 -3.94 7.48 4.26
N ILE A 33 -3.08 8.52 4.29
CA ILE A 33 -1.64 8.40 4.02
C ILE A 33 -0.98 7.40 4.97
N VAL A 34 -1.28 7.49 6.27
CA VAL A 34 -0.71 6.61 7.29
C VAL A 34 -1.13 5.17 7.08
N ILE A 35 -2.43 4.90 6.88
CA ILE A 35 -2.94 3.54 6.67
C ILE A 35 -2.34 2.91 5.41
N LEU A 36 -2.38 3.62 4.28
CA LEU A 36 -1.83 3.12 3.01
C LEU A 36 -0.31 2.87 3.11
N SER A 37 0.43 3.75 3.79
CA SER A 37 1.87 3.57 4.00
C SER A 37 2.17 2.30 4.79
N ILE A 38 1.47 2.07 5.91
CA ILE A 38 1.70 0.91 6.77
C ILE A 38 1.37 -0.39 6.04
N LEU A 39 0.20 -0.48 5.40
CA LEU A 39 -0.19 -1.67 4.64
C LEU A 39 0.79 -1.97 3.52
N SER A 40 1.21 -0.94 2.77
CA SER A 40 2.14 -1.10 1.67
C SER A 40 3.54 -1.54 2.14
N LEU A 41 4.06 -0.96 3.22
CA LEU A 41 5.34 -1.38 3.80
C LEU A 41 5.29 -2.84 4.27
N LEU A 42 4.21 -3.24 4.95
CA LEU A 42 3.99 -4.64 5.33
C LEU A 42 3.91 -5.56 4.11
N GLY A 43 3.23 -5.13 3.05
CA GLY A 43 3.14 -5.88 1.79
C GLY A 43 4.49 -6.08 1.12
N ILE A 44 5.38 -5.09 1.16
CA ILE A 44 6.77 -5.20 0.67
C ILE A 44 7.59 -6.15 1.54
N ILE A 45 7.49 -6.06 2.86
CA ILE A 45 8.19 -6.96 3.79
C ILE A 45 7.80 -8.42 3.50
N PHE A 46 6.50 -8.70 3.32
CA PHE A 46 6.04 -10.04 2.97
C PHE A 46 6.46 -10.48 1.56
N ALA A 47 6.57 -9.55 0.60
CA ALA A 47 7.08 -9.85 -0.73
C ALA A 47 8.56 -10.26 -0.69
N ILE A 48 9.41 -9.50 0.01
CA ILE A 48 10.85 -9.76 0.14
C ILE A 48 11.11 -11.04 0.95
N ALA A 49 10.30 -11.30 1.97
CA ALA A 49 10.36 -12.55 2.74
C ALA A 49 9.97 -13.80 1.93
N SER A 50 9.41 -13.63 0.72
CA SER A 50 9.09 -14.74 -0.16
C SER A 50 10.35 -15.32 -0.80
N LYS A 51 10.54 -16.63 -0.64
CA LYS A 51 11.67 -17.38 -1.21
C LYS A 51 11.65 -17.46 -2.75
N ASN A 52 10.51 -17.13 -3.38
CA ASN A 52 10.36 -17.13 -4.84
C ASN A 52 10.61 -15.74 -5.39
N TRP A 53 11.62 -15.62 -6.26
CA TRP A 53 12.05 -14.36 -6.86
C TRP A 53 10.94 -13.63 -7.62
N LEU A 54 10.14 -14.36 -8.42
CA LEU A 54 8.98 -13.79 -9.13
C LEU A 54 7.96 -13.17 -8.17
N PHE A 55 7.72 -13.83 -7.03
CA PHE A 55 6.77 -13.35 -6.02
C PHE A 55 7.30 -12.15 -5.25
N GLY A 56 8.61 -12.09 -5.02
CA GLY A 56 9.27 -10.92 -4.45
C GLY A 56 9.14 -9.70 -5.37
N ILE A 57 9.36 -9.88 -6.68
CA ILE A 57 9.25 -8.80 -7.66
C ILE A 57 7.79 -8.33 -7.77
N VAL A 58 6.85 -9.23 -8.01
CA VAL A 58 5.43 -8.88 -8.20
C VAL A 58 4.85 -8.21 -6.94
N GLY A 59 5.09 -8.77 -5.75
CA GLY A 59 4.60 -8.20 -4.50
C GLY A 59 5.21 -6.84 -4.19
N THR A 60 6.50 -6.66 -4.46
CA THR A 60 7.18 -5.37 -4.28
C THR A 60 6.67 -4.32 -5.27
N VAL A 61 6.46 -4.67 -6.55
CA VAL A 61 5.92 -3.74 -7.55
C VAL A 61 4.50 -3.32 -7.19
N LEU A 62 3.62 -4.27 -6.86
CA LEU A 62 2.22 -3.97 -6.50
C LEU A 62 2.11 -3.01 -5.31
N ASN A 63 2.85 -3.29 -4.23
CA ASN A 63 2.86 -2.41 -3.06
C ASN A 63 3.64 -1.12 -3.35
N GLY A 64 4.71 -1.17 -4.14
CA GLY A 64 5.46 0.01 -4.58
C GLY A 64 4.59 1.04 -5.30
N VAL A 65 3.63 0.60 -6.14
CA VAL A 65 2.66 1.49 -6.78
C VAL A 65 1.79 2.22 -5.75
N ILE A 66 1.40 1.55 -4.67
CA ILE A 66 0.65 2.19 -3.57
C ILE A 66 1.52 3.25 -2.88
N LEU A 67 2.81 3.01 -2.64
CA LEU A 67 3.70 4.03 -2.09
C LEU A 67 3.85 5.25 -3.00
N VAL A 68 3.96 5.05 -4.32
CA VAL A 68 3.97 6.15 -5.29
C VAL A 68 2.67 6.95 -5.21
N PHE A 69 1.53 6.27 -5.09
CA PHE A 69 0.25 6.93 -4.90
C PHE A 69 0.18 7.72 -3.57
N VAL A 70 0.68 7.14 -2.48
CA VAL A 70 0.80 7.82 -1.18
C VAL A 70 1.70 9.05 -1.27
N TYR A 71 2.79 8.99 -2.03
CA TYR A 71 3.67 10.13 -2.26
C TYR A 71 2.92 11.28 -2.95
N PHE A 72 2.10 10.99 -3.97
CA PHE A 72 1.23 12.00 -4.57
C PHE A 72 0.19 12.56 -3.60
N LEU A 73 -0.40 11.73 -2.74
CA LEU A 73 -1.33 12.20 -1.70
C LEU A 73 -0.64 13.12 -0.68
N LEU A 74 0.59 12.79 -0.30
CA LEU A 74 1.41 13.61 0.59
C LEU A 74 1.72 14.97 -0.05
N LEU A 75 2.11 14.98 -1.32
CA LEU A 75 2.32 16.22 -2.09
C LEU A 75 1.03 17.04 -2.20
N ALA A 76 -0.10 16.40 -2.51
CA ALA A 76 -1.39 17.08 -2.60
C ALA A 76 -1.80 17.72 -1.27
N ARG A 77 -1.51 17.07 -0.13
CA ARG A 77 -1.70 17.68 1.20
C ARG A 77 -0.78 18.88 1.43
N GLY A 78 0.48 18.81 0.99
CA GLY A 78 1.45 19.90 1.16
C GLY A 78 1.17 21.12 0.27
N ILE A 79 0.59 20.90 -0.92
CA ILE A 79 0.23 21.96 -1.88
C ILE A 79 -1.19 22.50 -1.63
N GLY A 80 -2.11 21.66 -1.16
CA GLY A 80 -3.49 22.02 -0.87
C GLY A 80 -3.72 22.55 0.56
N GLY A 81 -2.66 22.98 1.24
CA GLY A 81 -2.71 23.61 2.56
C GLY A 81 -3.10 25.07 2.51
#